data_AF-A0A926I9S2-F1
#
_entry.id   AF-A0A926I9S2-F1
#
_cell.length_a   1.000
_cell.length_b   1.000
_cell.length_c   1.000
_cell.angle_alpha   90.00
_cell.angle_beta   90.00
_cell.angle_gamma   90.00
#
_symmetry.space_group_name_H-M   'P 1'
#
loop_
_entity.id
_entity.type
_entity.pdbx_description
1 polymer ?
#
loop_
_entity_poly.entity_id
_entity_poly.type
_entity_poly.pdbx_seq_one_letter_code
_entity_poly.pdbx_strand_id
1 'polypeptide(L)'
;MKKIKGWKHEKEFDTRTLMSDITSLASDGNNDQKDPAENSSDSNDECRETRKAIDLKTLSDIENKATEEKVTQVYEPRPLTPDDDIYEDIIEQFASAPTKPKYWFEEFGDYWSCSCGHINKGDRCKSCGLERDLLRSLFILHKPAGTPGKLNKKLNKAAKEKIDKEEQQLAAKENRRKKREESGDDSLKVIPIESSENPSDVHDTPESQFPESETLKENPDENIISDDTSPISSDMESQNNDEYREKSNEEISQPKDSNEPNQKAVAALPAPKHISPPQKKQYRLNFRAKLIIAIIACLVLIGGCGTAIYHYMAAPAMQYQEAQQLQADGKYEKAISKYKSLGDYKNCEELIWQCYISMGDQYFQSKDYDKAIDTYNIAIDLKDDESLHDKIWQCYCGIGDLHMENGEYEKALSTYYVAADLKDNDEIQEKINLAKFNYVKTYQKDRTAKVEEYMSDLMSIKYSGIQEIYDNYYAWHVKIVANTSETDYSTDMDTVSRKDTVFFHATLSGGEPSEQIMLYYEITWPSGSSQIYNLDSTWKDGSNITARFQYPIPLFGKEGKLTFKLYDRSTNEVLGSDSIIFKN
;
A
#
# COMPACT_ATOMS: atom_id res chain seq x y z
N MET A 1 -20.76 -10.77 38.22
CA MET A 1 -22.06 -10.09 38.41
C MET A 1 -22.40 -9.25 37.18
N LYS A 2 -22.87 -9.87 36.09
CA LYS A 2 -23.47 -9.13 34.96
C LYS A 2 -24.99 -8.98 35.23
N LYS A 3 -25.62 -7.90 34.78
CA LYS A 3 -27.08 -7.68 34.91
C LYS A 3 -27.75 -7.85 33.55
N ILE A 4 -28.43 -8.98 33.36
CA ILE A 4 -29.25 -9.23 32.17
C ILE A 4 -30.39 -8.20 32.10
N LYS A 5 -30.51 -7.49 30.96
CA LYS A 5 -31.63 -6.59 30.67
C LYS A 5 -32.65 -7.34 29.82
N GLY A 6 -33.82 -7.65 30.41
CA GLY A 6 -34.94 -8.16 29.62
C GLY A 6 -35.44 -7.11 28.62
N TRP A 7 -35.61 -7.50 27.36
CA TRP A 7 -36.16 -6.66 26.29
C TRP A 7 -37.59 -7.10 25.96
N LYS A 8 -38.51 -6.15 25.75
CA LYS A 8 -39.88 -6.44 25.34
C LYS A 8 -39.98 -6.41 23.82
N HIS A 9 -40.80 -7.29 23.24
CA HIS A 9 -41.19 -7.20 21.84
C HIS A 9 -42.04 -5.95 21.59
N GLU A 10 -41.80 -5.25 20.47
CA GLU A 10 -42.91 -4.74 19.65
C GLU A 10 -42.50 -4.53 18.17
N LYS A 11 -43.06 -5.41 17.32
CA LYS A 11 -43.57 -5.20 15.95
C LYS A 11 -42.69 -4.65 14.80
N GLU A 12 -42.60 -5.54 13.80
CA GLU A 12 -42.90 -5.32 12.37
C GLU A 12 -41.84 -4.62 11.49
N PHE A 13 -41.87 -5.02 10.20
CA PHE A 13 -40.77 -4.95 9.24
C PHE A 13 -41.36 -4.64 7.86
N ASP A 14 -40.90 -3.58 7.19
CA ASP A 14 -41.37 -3.19 5.86
C ASP A 14 -40.18 -2.93 4.93
N THR A 15 -39.98 -3.81 3.96
CA THR A 15 -38.91 -3.75 2.95
C THR A 15 -39.48 -3.31 1.61
N ARG A 16 -39.67 -2.00 1.40
CA ARG A 16 -40.18 -1.48 0.12
C ARG A 16 -39.74 -0.07 -0.30
N THR A 17 -38.44 0.18 -0.28
CA THR A 17 -37.77 1.23 -1.07
C THR A 17 -36.27 0.87 -1.17
N LEU A 18 -35.51 1.18 -2.22
CA LEU A 18 -35.79 2.04 -3.37
C LEU A 18 -35.01 1.50 -4.59
N MET A 19 -35.68 1.14 -5.70
CA MET A 19 -35.01 0.70 -6.93
C MET A 19 -35.83 1.03 -8.19
N SER A 20 -35.91 2.32 -8.52
CA SER A 20 -36.53 2.80 -9.77
C SER A 20 -36.11 4.24 -10.07
N ASP A 21 -35.10 4.40 -10.92
CA ASP A 21 -34.89 5.58 -11.79
C ASP A 21 -33.96 5.11 -12.94
N ILE A 22 -34.53 4.54 -13.99
CA ILE A 22 -34.90 5.22 -15.25
C ILE A 22 -33.68 5.37 -16.18
N THR A 23 -33.58 4.40 -17.08
CA THR A 23 -32.78 4.50 -18.31
C THR A 23 -33.50 5.43 -19.29
N SER A 24 -32.87 6.53 -19.71
CA SER A 24 -33.02 7.04 -21.09
C SER A 24 -32.10 8.21 -21.42
N LEU A 25 -31.19 7.99 -22.37
CA LEU A 25 -31.05 8.90 -23.51
C LEU A 25 -30.68 8.08 -24.75
N ALA A 26 -31.46 8.30 -25.81
CA ALA A 26 -31.29 7.78 -27.16
C ALA A 26 -30.32 8.70 -27.96
N SER A 27 -29.74 8.33 -29.10
CA SER A 27 -29.65 7.06 -29.86
C SER A 27 -28.53 7.19 -30.92
N ASP A 28 -28.64 6.46 -32.03
CA ASP A 28 -27.95 6.65 -33.33
C ASP A 28 -26.54 6.00 -33.42
N GLY A 29 -26.30 5.02 -34.30
CA GLY A 29 -27.22 4.30 -35.18
C GLY A 29 -26.54 3.27 -36.11
N ASN A 30 -27.38 2.47 -36.80
CA ASN A 30 -27.24 1.78 -38.09
C ASN A 30 -25.85 1.76 -38.81
N ASN A 31 -25.40 0.69 -39.49
CA ASN A 31 -26.16 -0.47 -39.99
C ASN A 31 -25.31 -1.67 -40.48
N ASP A 32 -25.96 -2.84 -40.53
CA ASP A 32 -25.91 -3.92 -41.56
C ASP A 32 -24.58 -4.49 -42.15
N GLN A 33 -24.39 -5.79 -41.87
CA GLN A 33 -24.32 -6.92 -42.85
C GLN A 33 -22.99 -7.50 -43.41
N LYS A 34 -22.90 -8.84 -43.19
CA LYS A 34 -22.59 -9.95 -44.14
C LYS A 34 -21.15 -10.39 -44.40
N ASP A 35 -20.87 -11.60 -43.92
CA ASP A 35 -20.06 -12.64 -44.57
C ASP A 35 -20.69 -13.09 -45.92
N PRO A 36 -19.93 -13.79 -46.80
CA PRO A 36 -19.74 -15.24 -46.61
C PRO A 36 -18.30 -15.74 -46.84
N ALA A 37 -18.05 -17.00 -46.45
CA ALA A 37 -16.77 -17.70 -46.59
C ALA A 37 -16.63 -18.44 -47.93
N GLU A 38 -15.41 -18.94 -48.24
CA GLU A 38 -15.15 -20.38 -48.51
C GLU A 38 -13.67 -20.74 -48.77
N ASN A 39 -13.29 -21.99 -48.43
CA ASN A 39 -12.27 -22.86 -49.06
C ASN A 39 -10.76 -22.43 -49.05
N SER A 40 -9.84 -23.14 -48.37
CA SER A 40 -9.19 -24.48 -48.67
C SER A 40 -7.94 -24.36 -49.55
N SER A 41 -6.84 -25.13 -49.42
CA SER A 41 -6.37 -26.14 -48.45
C SER A 41 -4.85 -26.37 -48.67
N ASP A 42 -4.19 -27.18 -47.81
CA ASP A 42 -2.90 -27.89 -48.08
C ASP A 42 -1.61 -27.02 -48.27
N SER A 43 -0.38 -27.50 -48.00
CA SER A 43 0.12 -28.60 -47.13
C SER A 43 1.66 -28.51 -46.92
N ASN A 44 2.17 -29.28 -45.96
CA ASN A 44 3.49 -29.96 -45.94
C ASN A 44 4.85 -29.26 -45.63
N ASP A 45 5.66 -30.04 -44.89
CA ASP A 45 7.13 -30.27 -44.96
C ASP A 45 8.17 -29.22 -44.50
N GLU A 46 8.38 -29.18 -43.17
CA GLU A 46 9.57 -29.67 -42.41
C GLU A 46 11.05 -29.41 -42.88
N CYS A 47 11.98 -29.50 -41.90
CA CYS A 47 13.45 -29.63 -42.01
C CYS A 47 14.26 -28.36 -42.44
N ARG A 48 15.49 -28.07 -41.96
CA ARG A 48 16.41 -28.73 -40.98
C ARG A 48 17.49 -27.70 -40.53
N GLU A 49 17.61 -27.31 -39.26
CA GLU A 49 18.42 -27.90 -38.16
C GLU A 49 19.98 -27.85 -38.33
N THR A 50 20.69 -27.59 -37.21
CA THR A 50 22.14 -27.80 -36.93
C THR A 50 23.19 -26.73 -37.36
N ARG A 51 24.33 -26.48 -36.67
CA ARG A 51 24.83 -26.79 -35.28
C ARG A 51 26.20 -26.09 -35.02
N LYS A 52 26.44 -25.50 -33.82
CA LYS A 52 27.61 -25.71 -32.87
C LYS A 52 27.96 -24.50 -31.96
N ALA A 53 28.48 -24.82 -30.77
CA ALA A 53 29.17 -23.92 -29.82
C ALA A 53 30.70 -23.84 -30.14
N ILE A 54 31.65 -23.25 -29.40
CA ILE A 54 31.96 -23.04 -27.95
C ILE A 54 32.79 -21.70 -27.88
N ASP A 55 32.92 -20.90 -26.80
CA ASP A 55 33.72 -21.12 -25.57
C ASP A 55 33.66 -19.96 -24.53
N LEU A 56 34.08 -20.22 -23.29
CA LEU A 56 34.29 -19.22 -22.21
C LEU A 56 35.72 -19.28 -21.65
N LYS A 57 36.55 -18.24 -21.86
CA LYS A 57 37.55 -17.77 -20.86
C LYS A 57 38.31 -16.48 -21.21
N THR A 58 38.01 -15.42 -20.47
CA THR A 58 38.95 -14.45 -19.83
C THR A 58 38.10 -13.61 -18.87
N LEU A 59 38.19 -13.81 -17.55
CA LEU A 59 39.05 -13.04 -16.64
C LEU A 59 38.77 -11.53 -16.76
N SER A 60 37.93 -10.96 -15.89
CA SER A 60 38.24 -10.51 -14.51
C SER A 60 39.11 -9.25 -14.46
N ASP A 61 38.88 -8.42 -13.43
CA ASP A 61 39.79 -7.36 -12.97
C ASP A 61 39.88 -6.06 -13.79
N ILE A 62 38.74 -5.47 -14.18
CA ILE A 62 38.58 -4.00 -14.18
C ILE A 62 37.24 -3.58 -13.53
N GLU A 63 37.03 -3.95 -12.27
CA GLU A 63 36.15 -3.18 -11.39
C GLU A 63 36.99 -2.06 -10.73
N ASN A 64 36.78 -0.80 -11.12
CA ASN A 64 36.91 0.40 -10.27
C ASN A 64 36.74 1.72 -11.06
N LYS A 65 35.49 2.20 -11.18
CA LYS A 65 35.13 3.62 -11.05
C LYS A 65 33.61 3.79 -11.07
N ALA A 66 33.00 3.80 -9.88
CA ALA A 66 31.60 4.15 -9.73
C ALA A 66 31.43 5.68 -9.80
N THR A 67 30.77 6.16 -10.84
CA THR A 67 30.05 7.44 -10.83
C THR A 67 28.57 7.10 -10.77
N GLU A 68 27.99 7.15 -9.57
CA GLU A 68 26.58 6.78 -9.36
C GLU A 68 25.64 7.88 -9.83
N GLU A 69 25.15 7.77 -11.07
CA GLU A 69 23.90 8.42 -11.46
C GLU A 69 22.74 7.79 -10.67
N LYS A 70 21.92 8.61 -10.00
CA LYS A 70 20.70 8.15 -9.30
C LYS A 70 19.64 7.69 -10.31
N VAL A 71 19.76 6.47 -10.82
CA VAL A 71 18.67 5.80 -11.53
C VAL A 71 17.65 5.32 -10.50
N THR A 72 16.44 5.90 -10.52
CA THR A 72 15.30 5.45 -9.74
C THR A 72 14.85 4.06 -10.21
N GLN A 73 15.23 3.00 -9.49
CA GLN A 73 14.84 1.63 -9.84
C GLN A 73 13.39 1.36 -9.44
N VAL A 74 12.50 1.42 -10.43
CA VAL A 74 11.15 0.85 -10.37
C VAL A 74 11.25 -0.67 -10.41
N TYR A 75 10.36 -1.39 -9.71
CA TYR A 75 10.25 -2.84 -9.87
C TYR A 75 9.73 -3.17 -11.28
N GLU A 76 10.58 -3.79 -12.10
CA GLU A 76 10.23 -4.31 -13.43
C GLU A 76 9.86 -5.80 -13.30
N PRO A 77 8.56 -6.17 -13.26
CA PRO A 77 8.15 -7.57 -13.27
C PRO A 77 8.53 -8.24 -14.59
N ARG A 78 8.91 -9.52 -14.54
CA ARG A 78 9.24 -10.30 -15.74
C ARG A 78 8.06 -10.28 -16.73
N PRO A 79 8.25 -9.92 -18.02
CA PRO A 79 7.18 -9.98 -19.02
C PRO A 79 6.76 -11.43 -19.30
N LEU A 80 5.47 -11.63 -19.54
CA LEU A 80 4.87 -12.89 -19.98
C LEU A 80 4.83 -12.91 -21.52
N THR A 81 5.30 -13.99 -22.12
CA THR A 81 5.50 -14.10 -23.58
C THR A 81 4.81 -15.33 -24.17
N PRO A 82 4.44 -15.33 -25.48
CA PRO A 82 3.84 -16.50 -26.14
C PRO A 82 4.70 -17.78 -26.09
N ASP A 83 6.00 -17.64 -25.84
CA ASP A 83 6.95 -18.74 -25.69
C ASP A 83 6.98 -19.32 -24.25
N ASP A 84 6.20 -18.79 -23.31
CA ASP A 84 6.01 -19.37 -21.97
C ASP A 84 4.94 -20.47 -22.00
N ASP A 85 5.24 -21.68 -21.50
CA ASP A 85 4.34 -22.86 -21.54
C ASP A 85 2.92 -22.63 -20.97
N ILE A 86 2.76 -21.62 -20.11
CA ILE A 86 1.51 -21.23 -19.42
C ILE A 86 0.71 -20.12 -20.12
N TYR A 87 1.20 -19.59 -21.25
CA TYR A 87 0.67 -18.36 -21.85
C TYR A 87 -0.81 -18.45 -22.21
N GLU A 88 -1.24 -19.55 -22.83
CA GLU A 88 -2.64 -19.77 -23.23
C GLU A 88 -3.55 -20.00 -22.01
N ASP A 89 -3.15 -20.83 -21.04
CA ASP A 89 -3.89 -21.06 -19.78
C ASP A 89 -4.14 -19.75 -19.03
N ILE A 90 -3.12 -18.89 -18.96
CA ILE A 90 -3.26 -17.55 -18.35
C ILE A 90 -4.17 -16.66 -19.20
N ILE A 91 -4.08 -16.68 -20.53
CA ILE A 91 -5.01 -15.93 -21.39
C ILE A 91 -6.46 -16.37 -21.19
N GLU A 92 -6.74 -17.67 -21.01
CA GLU A 92 -8.09 -18.16 -20.74
C GLU A 92 -8.64 -17.61 -19.42
N GLN A 93 -7.86 -17.62 -18.33
CA GLN A 93 -8.29 -17.02 -17.06
C GLN A 93 -8.58 -15.52 -17.17
N PHE A 94 -7.83 -14.81 -18.03
CA PHE A 94 -8.06 -13.39 -18.32
C PHE A 94 -9.16 -13.12 -19.35
N ALA A 95 -9.79 -14.13 -19.97
CA ALA A 95 -10.82 -13.93 -21.00
C ALA A 95 -12.11 -13.23 -20.49
N SER A 96 -12.34 -13.26 -19.17
CA SER A 96 -13.44 -12.54 -18.48
C SER A 96 -12.98 -11.25 -17.79
N ALA A 97 -11.68 -10.94 -17.79
CA ALA A 97 -11.09 -9.84 -17.04
C ALA A 97 -10.97 -8.54 -17.88
N PRO A 98 -11.00 -7.35 -17.26
CA PRO A 98 -10.96 -6.07 -17.96
C PRO A 98 -9.59 -5.70 -18.56
N THR A 99 -8.57 -6.55 -18.41
CA THR A 99 -7.18 -6.30 -18.82
C THR A 99 -6.57 -7.58 -19.37
N LYS A 100 -5.68 -7.49 -20.36
CA LYS A 100 -4.87 -8.65 -20.79
C LYS A 100 -3.72 -8.94 -19.82
N PRO A 101 -3.24 -10.20 -19.71
CA PRO A 101 -1.99 -10.51 -19.04
C PRO A 101 -0.80 -9.90 -19.82
N LYS A 102 0.27 -9.61 -19.10
CA LYS A 102 1.49 -8.94 -19.57
C LYS A 102 2.75 -9.40 -18.85
N TYR A 103 2.63 -9.90 -17.63
CA TYR A 103 3.75 -10.18 -16.72
C TYR A 103 3.57 -11.50 -15.98
N TRP A 104 4.67 -12.01 -15.44
CA TRP A 104 4.67 -13.16 -14.55
C TRP A 104 4.12 -12.80 -13.16
N PHE A 105 3.49 -13.77 -12.51
CA PHE A 105 3.12 -13.68 -11.10
C PHE A 105 4.35 -13.90 -10.22
N GLU A 106 4.69 -12.93 -9.37
CA GLU A 106 5.75 -13.04 -8.37
C GLU A 106 5.26 -12.59 -6.98
N GLU A 107 5.83 -13.16 -5.92
CA GLU A 107 5.40 -12.93 -4.54
C GLU A 107 6.55 -12.50 -3.64
N PHE A 108 6.27 -11.52 -2.77
CA PHE A 108 7.24 -10.83 -1.92
C PHE A 108 6.62 -10.64 -0.52
N GLY A 109 6.42 -11.77 0.18
CA GLY A 109 5.70 -11.81 1.46
C GLY A 109 4.21 -11.49 1.29
N ASP A 110 3.72 -10.48 1.99
CA ASP A 110 2.31 -10.05 1.94
C ASP A 110 1.91 -9.49 0.56
N TYR A 111 2.88 -8.97 -0.19
CA TYR A 111 2.68 -8.33 -1.49
C TYR A 111 2.95 -9.28 -2.66
N TRP A 112 2.26 -9.08 -3.78
CA TRP A 112 2.43 -9.88 -5.00
C TRP A 112 2.13 -9.07 -6.26
N SER A 113 2.84 -9.36 -7.34
CA SER A 113 2.56 -8.81 -8.67
C SER A 113 1.57 -9.72 -9.40
N CYS A 114 0.43 -9.15 -9.82
CA CYS A 114 -0.52 -9.84 -10.68
C CYS A 114 -0.04 -9.77 -12.13
N SER A 115 -0.36 -10.79 -12.93
CA SER A 115 0.01 -10.85 -14.35
C SER A 115 -0.51 -9.70 -15.23
N CYS A 116 -1.47 -8.89 -14.78
CA CYS A 116 -1.86 -7.63 -15.44
C CYS A 116 -0.83 -6.49 -15.27
N GLY A 117 0.10 -6.63 -14.32
CA GLY A 117 1.12 -5.64 -13.95
C GLY A 117 0.82 -4.86 -12.65
N HIS A 118 -0.33 -5.09 -12.01
CA HIS A 118 -0.69 -4.41 -10.76
C HIS A 118 -0.11 -5.15 -9.55
N ILE A 119 0.47 -4.41 -8.59
CA ILE A 119 0.97 -4.94 -7.31
C ILE A 119 -0.19 -4.92 -6.30
N ASN A 120 -0.35 -5.99 -5.53
CA ASN A 120 -1.46 -6.20 -4.62
C ASN A 120 -1.00 -6.65 -3.22
N LYS A 121 -1.91 -6.54 -2.26
CA LYS A 121 -1.83 -7.07 -0.89
C LYS A 121 -3.20 -7.68 -0.56
N GLY A 122 -3.25 -8.84 0.09
CA GLY A 122 -4.46 -9.66 0.21
C GLY A 122 -4.76 -10.49 -1.06
N ASP A 123 -5.92 -11.13 -1.12
CA ASP A 123 -6.07 -12.36 -1.94
C ASP A 123 -6.69 -12.18 -3.34
N ARG A 124 -6.91 -10.94 -3.78
CA ARG A 124 -7.45 -10.62 -5.12
C ARG A 124 -6.74 -9.43 -5.75
N CYS A 125 -6.59 -9.45 -7.07
CA CYS A 125 -6.03 -8.33 -7.81
C CYS A 125 -7.03 -7.17 -7.89
N LYS A 126 -6.68 -5.99 -7.35
CA LYS A 126 -7.52 -4.78 -7.38
C LYS A 126 -7.78 -4.25 -8.79
N SER A 127 -6.92 -4.59 -9.78
CA SER A 127 -7.05 -4.13 -11.17
C SER A 127 -7.79 -5.09 -12.10
N CYS A 128 -7.80 -6.40 -11.85
CA CYS A 128 -8.38 -7.39 -12.77
C CYS A 128 -9.24 -8.48 -12.11
N GLY A 129 -9.45 -8.43 -10.79
CA GLY A 129 -10.33 -9.32 -10.03
C GLY A 129 -9.79 -10.72 -9.72
N LEU A 130 -8.79 -11.20 -10.46
CA LEU A 130 -8.23 -12.55 -10.30
C LEU A 130 -7.68 -12.82 -8.89
N GLU A 131 -7.88 -14.05 -8.42
CA GLU A 131 -7.43 -14.51 -7.10
C GLU A 131 -5.92 -14.76 -7.06
N ARG A 132 -5.31 -14.43 -5.91
CA ARG A 132 -3.90 -14.67 -5.61
C ARG A 132 -3.57 -16.14 -5.75
N ASP A 133 -4.37 -17.01 -5.14
CA ASP A 133 -4.07 -18.44 -5.09
C ASP A 133 -4.39 -19.17 -6.41
N LEU A 134 -5.30 -18.65 -7.24
CA LEU A 134 -5.48 -19.09 -8.62
C LEU A 134 -4.19 -18.88 -9.41
N LEU A 135 -3.69 -17.64 -9.47
CA LEU A 135 -2.44 -17.31 -10.14
C LEU A 135 -1.24 -18.04 -9.51
N ARG A 136 -1.19 -18.16 -8.18
CA ARG A 136 -0.18 -18.95 -7.46
C ARG A 136 -0.16 -20.40 -7.95
N SER A 137 -1.32 -21.05 -8.06
CA SER A 137 -1.42 -22.45 -8.45
C SER A 137 -0.93 -22.69 -9.88
N LEU A 138 -1.27 -21.79 -10.80
CA LEU A 138 -0.87 -21.84 -12.22
C LEU A 138 0.64 -21.61 -12.39
N PHE A 139 1.20 -20.61 -11.70
CA PHE A 139 2.62 -20.25 -11.84
C PHE A 139 3.58 -21.11 -11.00
N ILE A 140 3.14 -21.77 -9.92
CA ILE A 140 4.04 -22.60 -9.08
C ILE A 140 4.63 -23.79 -9.85
N LEU A 141 3.84 -24.45 -10.69
CA LEU A 141 4.26 -25.66 -11.42
C LEU A 141 5.25 -25.37 -12.56
N HIS A 142 5.24 -24.14 -13.09
CA HIS A 142 6.01 -23.74 -14.27
C HIS A 142 7.12 -22.72 -13.97
N LYS A 143 7.45 -22.48 -12.69
CA LYS A 143 8.50 -21.53 -12.30
C LYS A 143 9.88 -22.00 -12.79
N PRO A 144 10.52 -21.30 -13.75
CA PRO A 144 11.82 -21.72 -14.28
C PRO A 144 12.92 -21.55 -13.23
N ALA A 145 13.97 -22.36 -13.31
CA ALA A 145 15.14 -22.32 -12.41
C ALA A 145 16.08 -21.11 -12.64
N GLY A 146 15.55 -20.00 -13.15
CA GLY A 146 16.26 -18.79 -13.53
C GLY A 146 15.95 -17.59 -12.63
N THR A 147 16.58 -16.45 -12.91
CA THR A 147 16.52 -15.24 -12.07
C THR A 147 15.10 -14.68 -11.92
N PRO A 148 14.60 -14.45 -10.68
CA PRO A 148 13.39 -13.68 -10.42
C PRO A 148 13.59 -12.19 -10.74
N GLY A 149 12.51 -11.41 -10.70
CA GLY A 149 12.53 -9.95 -10.86
C GLY A 149 13.53 -9.25 -9.92
N LYS A 150 14.16 -8.17 -10.40
CA LYS A 150 15.19 -7.44 -9.64
C LYS A 150 14.56 -6.62 -8.52
N LEU A 151 14.78 -7.04 -7.28
CA LEU A 151 14.35 -6.33 -6.07
C LEU A 151 15.55 -5.71 -5.34
N ASN A 152 15.71 -4.39 -5.42
CA ASN A 152 16.60 -3.59 -4.56
C ASN A 152 16.12 -2.13 -4.50
N LYS A 153 16.07 -1.44 -3.34
CA LYS A 153 16.04 -1.91 -1.95
C LYS A 153 15.64 -0.76 -1.01
N LYS A 154 14.66 -0.97 -0.11
CA LYS A 154 14.58 -0.19 1.16
C LYS A 154 13.86 -0.90 2.33
N LEU A 155 13.94 -2.24 2.44
CA LEU A 155 13.59 -2.91 3.71
C LEU A 155 14.61 -2.58 4.80
N ASN A 156 14.14 -2.45 6.04
CA ASN A 156 15.00 -2.18 7.20
C ASN A 156 15.95 -3.37 7.48
N LYS A 157 17.03 -3.10 8.23
CA LYS A 157 18.11 -4.07 8.48
C LYS A 157 17.60 -5.35 9.18
N ALA A 158 16.75 -5.21 10.20
CA ALA A 158 16.22 -6.35 10.95
C ALA A 158 15.27 -7.23 10.11
N ALA A 159 14.46 -6.61 9.25
CA ALA A 159 13.60 -7.34 8.31
C ALA A 159 14.43 -8.14 7.29
N LYS A 160 15.50 -7.57 6.74
CA LYS A 160 16.43 -8.33 5.87
C LYS A 160 17.10 -9.47 6.64
N GLU A 161 17.63 -9.22 7.83
CA GLU A 161 18.28 -10.26 8.64
C GLU A 161 17.33 -11.39 9.10
N LYS A 162 16.01 -11.14 9.11
CA LYS A 162 14.98 -12.16 9.32
C LYS A 162 14.71 -12.97 8.04
N ILE A 163 14.51 -12.31 6.90
CA ILE A 163 14.29 -12.98 5.59
C ILE A 163 15.52 -13.82 5.21
N ASP A 164 16.73 -13.26 5.31
CA ASP A 164 17.99 -13.97 5.05
C ASP A 164 18.13 -15.25 5.91
N LYS A 165 17.60 -15.25 7.14
CA LYS A 165 17.57 -16.43 8.02
C LYS A 165 16.49 -17.44 7.65
N GLU A 166 15.30 -16.97 7.25
CA GLU A 166 14.18 -17.84 6.87
C GLU A 166 14.47 -18.54 5.53
N GLU A 167 15.07 -17.85 4.56
CA GLU A 167 15.58 -18.46 3.32
C GLU A 167 16.69 -19.49 3.60
N GLN A 168 17.65 -19.19 4.48
CA GLN A 168 18.68 -20.16 4.88
C GLN A 168 18.09 -21.40 5.56
N GLN A 169 17.05 -21.24 6.39
CA GLN A 169 16.34 -22.36 7.01
C GLN A 169 15.56 -23.20 5.98
N LEU A 170 14.90 -22.56 5.01
CA LEU A 170 14.22 -23.23 3.91
C LEU A 170 15.21 -24.00 3.03
N ALA A 171 16.31 -23.39 2.63
CA ALA A 171 17.38 -24.06 1.87
C ALA A 171 18.01 -25.24 2.65
N ALA A 172 18.19 -25.11 3.97
CA ALA A 172 18.65 -26.20 4.82
C ALA A 172 17.61 -27.34 4.95
N LYS A 173 16.32 -27.01 5.01
CA LYS A 173 15.20 -27.98 5.04
C LYS A 173 15.09 -28.73 3.71
N GLU A 174 15.22 -28.02 2.59
CA GLU A 174 15.18 -28.56 1.23
C GLU A 174 16.39 -29.46 0.94
N ASN A 175 17.60 -29.06 1.36
CA ASN A 175 18.79 -29.92 1.27
C ASN A 175 18.72 -31.15 2.18
N ARG A 176 18.00 -31.08 3.32
CA ARG A 176 17.69 -32.26 4.15
C ARG A 176 16.65 -33.17 3.50
N ARG A 177 15.68 -32.62 2.76
CA ARG A 177 14.70 -33.36 1.96
C ARG A 177 15.38 -34.14 0.84
N LYS A 178 16.18 -33.45 0.00
CA LYS A 178 16.95 -34.06 -1.09
C LYS A 178 17.90 -35.15 -0.58
N LYS A 179 18.64 -34.92 0.52
CA LYS A 179 19.48 -35.97 1.13
C LYS A 179 18.74 -37.19 1.67
N ARG A 180 17.45 -37.08 1.99
CA ARG A 180 16.61 -38.24 2.35
C ARG A 180 16.17 -39.00 1.11
N GLU A 181 15.74 -38.29 0.08
CA GLU A 181 15.37 -38.87 -1.23
C GLU A 181 16.57 -39.56 -1.91
N GLU A 182 17.77 -38.96 -1.83
CA GLU A 182 19.04 -39.56 -2.25
C GLU A 182 19.47 -40.77 -1.40
N SER A 183 18.94 -40.92 -0.18
CA SER A 183 19.29 -42.03 0.73
C SER A 183 18.42 -43.29 0.60
N GLY A 184 17.31 -43.22 -0.14
CA GLY A 184 16.54 -44.40 -0.57
C GLY A 184 15.79 -45.18 0.52
N ASP A 185 15.50 -44.59 1.68
CA ASP A 185 14.69 -45.23 2.74
C ASP A 185 13.18 -45.14 2.44
N ASP A 186 12.72 -45.95 1.49
CA ASP A 186 11.30 -46.09 1.14
C ASP A 186 10.60 -47.09 2.07
N SER A 187 10.20 -46.62 3.26
CA SER A 187 9.56 -47.47 4.27
C SER A 187 8.44 -46.79 5.10
N LEU A 188 7.66 -45.90 4.48
CA LEU A 188 6.47 -45.27 5.10
C LEU A 188 5.34 -46.28 5.40
N LYS A 189 5.42 -46.96 6.55
CA LYS A 189 4.34 -47.79 7.08
C LYS A 189 3.22 -46.93 7.67
N VAL A 190 2.12 -46.81 6.92
CA VAL A 190 0.83 -46.38 7.46
C VAL A 190 0.30 -47.44 8.43
N ILE A 191 -0.10 -47.02 9.63
CA ILE A 191 -0.81 -47.87 10.61
C ILE A 191 -2.22 -47.28 10.78
N PRO A 192 -3.30 -48.02 10.49
CA PRO A 192 -4.66 -47.59 10.81
C PRO A 192 -4.88 -47.56 12.33
N ILE A 193 -5.57 -46.53 12.81
CA ILE A 193 -6.01 -46.46 14.22
C ILE A 193 -7.42 -47.04 14.30
N GLU A 194 -7.55 -48.27 14.79
CA GLU A 194 -8.79 -48.79 15.36
C GLU A 194 -8.76 -48.70 16.89
N SER A 195 -9.93 -48.78 17.50
CA SER A 195 -10.18 -48.44 18.91
C SER A 195 -9.84 -49.56 19.91
N SER A 196 -9.33 -49.20 21.10
CA SER A 196 -9.88 -49.59 22.43
C SER A 196 -8.90 -49.37 23.60
N GLU A 197 -9.49 -49.14 24.79
CA GLU A 197 -9.04 -49.48 26.16
C GLU A 197 -7.67 -49.01 26.74
N ASN A 198 -7.77 -48.20 27.80
CA ASN A 198 -6.85 -48.09 28.94
C ASN A 198 -6.88 -49.42 29.77
N PRO A 199 -5.91 -49.76 30.67
CA PRO A 199 -5.15 -48.83 31.53
C PRO A 199 -3.68 -49.23 31.90
N SER A 200 -3.14 -48.58 32.95
CA SER A 200 -2.11 -49.01 33.94
C SER A 200 -0.61 -48.65 33.76
N ASP A 201 -0.22 -47.61 34.51
CA ASP A 201 0.83 -47.55 35.55
C ASP A 201 2.33 -47.92 35.32
N VAL A 202 3.14 -47.35 36.24
CA VAL A 202 4.51 -47.75 36.70
C VAL A 202 5.74 -47.13 35.98
N HIS A 203 6.30 -46.07 36.61
CA HIS A 203 7.73 -45.78 36.90
C HIS A 203 8.80 -45.80 35.75
N ASP A 204 9.98 -45.15 35.84
CA ASP A 204 10.70 -44.56 36.98
C ASP A 204 11.63 -43.38 36.59
N THR A 205 12.28 -42.76 37.59
CA THR A 205 13.46 -41.86 37.49
C THR A 205 14.62 -42.46 38.35
N PRO A 206 15.87 -41.93 38.48
CA PRO A 206 16.39 -40.57 38.22
C PRO A 206 17.89 -40.47 37.74
N GLU A 207 18.50 -39.28 37.94
CA GLU A 207 19.96 -38.98 38.08
C GLU A 207 20.90 -39.15 36.87
N SER A 208 21.98 -38.37 36.66
CA SER A 208 22.54 -37.12 37.26
C SER A 208 23.49 -36.44 36.21
N GLN A 209 24.42 -35.47 36.40
CA GLN A 209 25.09 -34.82 37.53
C GLN A 209 25.75 -33.47 37.08
N PHE A 210 26.52 -32.79 37.95
CA PHE A 210 27.42 -31.64 37.67
C PHE A 210 28.87 -31.96 38.17
N PRO A 211 29.96 -31.34 37.65
CA PRO A 211 30.52 -30.02 38.10
C PRO A 211 30.89 -29.08 36.91
N GLU A 212 31.16 -27.76 37.01
CA GLU A 212 32.18 -26.96 37.77
C GLU A 212 33.66 -27.27 37.42
N SER A 213 34.62 -26.34 37.32
CA SER A 213 34.69 -24.85 37.36
C SER A 213 35.88 -24.36 36.46
N GLU A 214 36.23 -23.07 36.28
CA GLU A 214 37.11 -22.21 37.14
C GLU A 214 37.09 -20.71 36.67
N THR A 215 37.86 -19.81 37.30
CA THR A 215 37.83 -18.32 37.11
C THR A 215 39.22 -17.63 37.22
N LEU A 216 39.25 -16.26 37.22
CA LEU A 216 40.39 -15.33 37.53
C LEU A 216 41.32 -14.96 36.33
N LYS A 217 41.96 -13.76 36.19
CA LYS A 217 41.89 -12.44 36.89
C LYS A 217 42.55 -11.26 36.10
N GLU A 218 42.06 -10.02 36.32
CA GLU A 218 42.73 -8.69 36.46
C GLU A 218 43.99 -8.20 35.66
N ASN A 219 43.85 -7.08 34.89
CA ASN A 219 44.48 -5.72 35.00
C ASN A 219 46.03 -5.48 35.22
N PRO A 220 46.59 -4.24 35.07
CA PRO A 220 46.25 -2.98 34.32
C PRO A 220 47.48 -2.21 33.66
N ASP A 221 47.28 -0.93 33.24
CA ASP A 221 48.25 0.22 33.07
C ASP A 221 49.38 0.15 31.98
N GLU A 222 50.06 1.18 31.43
CA GLU A 222 50.11 2.70 31.38
C GLU A 222 50.94 3.09 30.06
N ASN A 223 51.28 4.30 29.52
CA ASN A 223 50.98 5.77 29.58
C ASN A 223 51.88 6.53 28.51
N ILE A 224 51.98 7.89 28.53
CA ILE A 224 53.05 8.79 27.96
C ILE A 224 52.96 9.10 26.42
N ILE A 225 52.55 10.31 25.95
CA ILE A 225 53.31 11.61 25.71
C ILE A 225 54.18 11.58 24.39
N SER A 226 54.30 12.60 23.50
CA SER A 226 54.30 14.09 23.60
C SER A 226 53.75 14.88 22.38
N ASP A 227 53.82 16.22 22.49
CA ASP A 227 53.64 17.35 21.53
C ASP A 227 54.57 17.28 20.25
N ASP A 228 54.59 18.19 19.25
CA ASP A 228 54.48 19.68 19.32
C ASP A 228 54.35 20.45 17.96
N THR A 229 53.89 21.71 18.03
CA THR A 229 54.03 22.90 17.11
C THR A 229 53.71 22.91 15.58
N SER A 230 53.42 24.13 15.09
CA SER A 230 53.27 24.58 13.67
C SER A 230 54.43 25.56 13.30
N PRO A 231 54.38 26.51 12.31
CA PRO A 231 53.59 26.71 11.07
C PRO A 231 54.50 27.10 9.85
N ILE A 232 54.04 27.98 8.92
CA ILE A 232 54.78 28.92 8.02
C ILE A 232 55.03 28.54 6.54
N SER A 233 54.26 29.21 5.64
CA SER A 233 54.65 29.94 4.39
C SER A 233 55.34 29.18 3.22
N SER A 234 55.55 29.72 2.00
CA SER A 234 54.94 30.85 1.22
C SER A 234 55.34 30.73 -0.27
N ASP A 235 54.78 31.62 -1.11
CA ASP A 235 55.31 32.04 -2.42
C ASP A 235 55.32 31.01 -3.58
N MET A 236 55.55 31.37 -4.85
CA MET A 236 54.95 32.36 -5.77
C MET A 236 55.80 32.40 -7.07
N GLU A 237 55.13 32.49 -8.23
CA GLU A 237 55.63 32.93 -9.55
C GLU A 237 56.56 32.08 -10.46
N SER A 238 56.33 32.30 -11.77
CA SER A 238 57.29 32.24 -12.91
C SER A 238 57.62 30.87 -13.53
N GLN A 239 57.89 30.71 -14.85
CA GLN A 239 57.50 31.44 -16.09
C GLN A 239 57.99 30.64 -17.34
N ASN A 240 57.42 30.89 -18.53
CA ASN A 240 58.08 30.81 -19.87
C ASN A 240 58.53 29.40 -20.40
N ASN A 241 58.66 29.10 -21.71
CA ASN A 241 58.06 29.63 -22.96
C ASN A 241 58.41 28.71 -24.19
N ASP A 242 57.97 29.11 -25.41
CA ASP A 242 58.56 28.84 -26.75
C ASP A 242 58.50 27.41 -27.39
N GLU A 243 58.48 27.19 -28.73
CA GLU A 243 57.99 27.95 -29.92
C GLU A 243 57.94 26.99 -31.17
N TYR A 244 57.32 27.41 -32.29
CA TYR A 244 57.32 26.88 -33.69
C TYR A 244 56.46 25.63 -34.06
N ARG A 245 56.01 25.35 -35.31
CA ARG A 245 55.63 26.08 -36.58
C ARG A 245 55.44 25.04 -37.73
N GLU A 246 54.59 25.08 -38.77
CA GLU A 246 53.56 26.01 -39.32
C GLU A 246 52.21 25.22 -39.49
N LYS A 247 51.44 24.95 -40.59
CA LYS A 247 51.14 25.35 -42.02
C LYS A 247 49.80 24.62 -42.38
N SER A 248 48.95 24.92 -43.39
CA SER A 248 48.46 26.14 -44.08
C SER A 248 47.42 25.79 -45.19
N ASN A 249 46.35 26.61 -45.37
CA ASN A 249 45.48 26.75 -46.58
C ASN A 249 44.49 25.58 -46.90
N GLU A 250 43.29 25.74 -47.51
CA GLU A 250 42.52 26.90 -48.04
C GLU A 250 41.01 26.56 -48.24
N GLU A 251 40.09 27.55 -48.09
CA GLU A 251 38.83 27.84 -48.87
C GLU A 251 37.72 26.76 -49.18
N ILE A 252 36.43 27.06 -49.45
CA ILE A 252 35.55 28.27 -49.35
C ILE A 252 34.03 27.89 -49.19
N SER A 253 33.17 28.90 -48.95
CA SER A 253 31.71 28.82 -48.70
C SER A 253 30.78 28.59 -49.92
N GLN A 254 29.50 28.30 -49.64
CA GLN A 254 28.33 28.36 -50.57
C GLN A 254 27.72 29.80 -50.59
N PRO A 255 26.62 30.15 -51.35
CA PRO A 255 25.79 29.36 -52.27
C PRO A 255 25.38 30.03 -53.62
N LYS A 256 24.58 29.27 -54.40
CA LYS A 256 23.47 29.62 -55.34
C LYS A 256 22.79 31.00 -55.14
N ASP A 257 22.09 31.65 -56.10
CA ASP A 257 21.71 31.46 -57.53
C ASP A 257 21.00 32.78 -58.00
N SER A 258 20.70 33.16 -59.25
CA SER A 258 21.08 32.75 -60.63
C SER A 258 20.54 33.80 -61.67
N ASN A 259 20.78 33.58 -62.98
CA ASN A 259 20.01 34.03 -64.17
C ASN A 259 19.76 35.54 -64.49
N GLU A 260 20.64 36.11 -65.35
CA GLU A 260 20.41 36.52 -66.77
C GLU A 260 19.01 36.99 -67.32
N PRO A 261 18.92 37.68 -68.50
CA PRO A 261 19.97 38.37 -69.30
C PRO A 261 19.57 39.70 -70.04
N ASN A 262 20.56 40.32 -70.71
CA ASN A 262 20.48 41.09 -71.99
C ASN A 262 19.76 42.48 -71.99
N GLN A 263 20.15 43.48 -72.81
CA GLN A 263 20.77 43.40 -74.14
C GLN A 263 21.53 44.70 -74.58
N LYS A 264 22.65 44.53 -75.32
CA LYS A 264 23.26 45.42 -76.35
C LYS A 264 23.40 46.96 -76.16
N ALA A 265 24.65 47.43 -76.28
CA ALA A 265 25.03 48.59 -77.10
C ALA A 265 26.45 48.39 -77.68
N VAL A 266 26.80 49.08 -78.79
CA VAL A 266 28.04 48.85 -79.56
C VAL A 266 29.07 49.97 -79.35
N ALA A 267 30.36 49.65 -79.40
CA ALA A 267 31.46 50.57 -79.16
C ALA A 267 32.04 51.23 -80.43
N ALA A 268 32.52 52.47 -80.31
CA ALA A 268 33.47 53.10 -81.24
C ALA A 268 34.27 54.25 -80.57
N LEU A 269 35.60 54.06 -80.48
CA LEU A 269 36.74 54.97 -80.77
C LEU A 269 36.64 56.51 -80.52
N PRO A 270 37.77 57.23 -80.27
CA PRO A 270 39.11 56.82 -79.80
C PRO A 270 39.62 57.67 -78.60
N ALA A 271 40.89 57.46 -78.19
CA ALA A 271 41.57 58.19 -77.10
C ALA A 271 42.53 59.29 -77.63
N PRO A 272 43.37 59.98 -76.82
CA PRO A 272 43.32 60.25 -75.36
C PRO A 272 43.50 61.76 -75.01
N LYS A 273 43.13 62.21 -73.79
CA LYS A 273 43.71 63.42 -73.14
C LYS A 273 43.85 63.25 -71.63
N HIS A 274 44.97 63.71 -71.08
CA HIS A 274 45.24 63.75 -69.63
C HIS A 274 44.38 64.81 -68.94
N ILE A 275 43.72 64.44 -67.83
CA ILE A 275 43.11 65.36 -66.86
C ILE A 275 43.49 64.87 -65.46
N SER A 276 43.93 65.78 -64.58
CA SER A 276 44.34 65.46 -63.21
C SER A 276 43.14 65.27 -62.25
N PRO A 277 43.24 64.41 -61.22
CA PRO A 277 42.16 64.18 -60.28
C PRO A 277 41.88 65.41 -59.38
N PRO A 278 40.61 65.68 -59.01
CA PRO A 278 40.24 66.80 -58.15
C PRO A 278 40.63 66.58 -56.68
N GLN A 279 40.94 67.67 -55.98
CA GLN A 279 41.50 67.65 -54.62
C GLN A 279 40.44 67.40 -53.53
N LYS A 280 40.73 66.49 -52.59
CA LYS A 280 39.95 66.34 -51.35
C LYS A 280 40.35 67.42 -50.33
N LYS A 281 39.40 68.29 -49.94
CA LYS A 281 39.61 69.28 -48.85
C LYS A 281 39.64 68.58 -47.49
N GLN A 282 40.77 68.60 -46.80
CA GLN A 282 40.88 68.13 -45.41
C GLN A 282 40.41 69.21 -44.43
N TYR A 283 39.36 68.93 -43.64
CA TYR A 283 38.97 69.78 -42.52
C TYR A 283 39.85 69.49 -41.29
N ARG A 284 40.57 70.50 -40.79
CA ARG A 284 41.27 70.43 -39.50
C ARG A 284 40.34 70.90 -38.37
N LEU A 285 39.93 70.00 -37.49
CA LEU A 285 39.13 70.34 -36.30
C LEU A 285 39.96 71.15 -35.29
N ASN A 286 39.44 72.32 -34.90
CA ASN A 286 40.02 73.19 -33.88
C ASN A 286 40.04 72.49 -32.50
N PHE A 287 41.05 72.78 -31.68
CA PHE A 287 41.26 72.14 -30.36
C PHE A 287 40.01 72.17 -29.46
N ARG A 288 39.31 73.32 -29.39
CA ARG A 288 38.06 73.46 -28.62
C ARG A 288 36.94 72.52 -29.08
N ALA A 289 36.83 72.24 -30.38
CA ALA A 289 35.84 71.31 -30.91
C ALA A 289 36.18 69.85 -30.53
N LYS A 290 37.47 69.48 -30.55
CA LYS A 290 37.93 68.17 -30.07
C LYS A 290 37.64 67.98 -28.58
N LEU A 291 37.87 69.02 -27.77
CA LEU A 291 37.58 69.00 -26.33
C LEU A 291 36.08 68.80 -26.05
N ILE A 292 35.20 69.51 -26.77
CA ILE A 292 33.74 69.36 -26.64
C ILE A 292 33.29 67.93 -27.02
N ILE A 293 33.81 67.39 -28.14
CA ILE A 293 33.51 66.01 -28.56
C ILE A 293 34.00 64.99 -27.51
N ALA A 294 35.18 65.19 -26.93
CA ALA A 294 35.69 64.32 -25.86
C ALA A 294 34.82 64.38 -24.60
N ILE A 295 34.37 65.57 -24.17
CA ILE A 295 33.45 65.73 -23.04
C ILE A 295 32.11 65.03 -23.30
N ILE A 296 31.54 65.17 -24.50
CA ILE A 296 30.30 64.48 -24.88
C ILE A 296 30.50 62.96 -24.89
N ALA A 297 31.61 62.46 -25.43
CA ALA A 297 31.94 61.03 -25.40
C ALA A 297 32.08 60.51 -23.96
N CYS A 298 32.76 61.25 -23.07
CA CYS A 298 32.85 60.90 -21.65
C CYS A 298 31.48 60.89 -20.96
N LEU A 299 30.58 61.84 -21.26
CA LEU A 299 29.22 61.86 -20.70
C LEU A 299 28.36 60.69 -21.20
N VAL A 300 28.49 60.31 -22.48
CA VAL A 300 27.82 59.11 -23.03
C VAL A 300 28.37 57.83 -22.39
N LEU A 301 29.69 57.74 -22.18
CA LEU A 301 30.32 56.61 -21.48
C LEU A 301 29.89 56.54 -20.01
N ILE A 302 29.87 57.66 -19.28
CA ILE A 302 29.38 57.72 -17.89
C ILE A 302 27.90 57.33 -17.83
N GLY A 303 27.08 57.79 -18.79
CA GLY A 303 25.68 57.38 -18.91
C GLY A 303 25.52 55.87 -19.14
N GLY A 304 26.28 55.30 -20.08
CA GLY A 304 26.28 53.86 -20.38
C GLY A 304 26.80 52.99 -19.24
N CYS A 305 27.85 53.43 -18.54
CA CYS A 305 28.31 52.79 -17.31
C CYS A 305 27.25 52.89 -16.20
N GLY A 306 26.57 54.04 -16.07
CA GLY A 306 25.49 54.25 -15.11
C GLY A 306 24.28 53.33 -15.36
N THR A 307 23.83 53.18 -16.61
CA THR A 307 22.75 52.25 -16.95
C THR A 307 23.18 50.80 -16.78
N ALA A 308 24.42 50.44 -17.13
CA ALA A 308 24.96 49.09 -16.86
C ALA A 308 24.99 48.78 -15.35
N ILE A 309 25.54 49.66 -14.51
CA ILE A 309 25.55 49.50 -13.04
C ILE A 309 24.12 49.41 -12.49
N TYR A 310 23.19 50.20 -13.02
CA TYR A 310 21.78 50.10 -12.63
C TYR A 310 21.19 48.72 -12.95
N HIS A 311 21.37 48.23 -14.17
CA HIS A 311 20.81 46.94 -14.60
C HIS A 311 21.49 45.73 -13.94
N TYR A 312 22.80 45.75 -13.72
CA TYR A 312 23.54 44.61 -13.17
C TYR A 312 23.64 44.60 -11.63
N MET A 313 23.40 45.73 -10.94
CA MET A 313 23.56 45.81 -9.48
C MET A 313 22.32 46.31 -8.74
N ALA A 314 21.74 47.45 -9.16
CA ALA A 314 20.62 48.05 -8.43
C ALA A 314 19.27 47.36 -8.69
N ALA A 315 18.94 47.05 -9.94
CA ALA A 315 17.67 46.42 -10.28
C ALA A 315 17.48 45.02 -9.65
N PRO A 316 18.49 44.11 -9.65
CA PRO A 316 18.39 42.83 -8.94
C PRO A 316 18.25 43.00 -7.42
N ALA A 317 18.99 43.96 -6.83
CA ALA A 317 18.90 44.24 -5.40
C ALA A 317 17.51 44.73 -4.97
N MET A 318 16.89 45.61 -5.75
CA MET A 318 15.53 46.09 -5.49
C MET A 318 14.48 44.98 -5.62
N GLN A 319 14.54 44.17 -6.68
CA GLN A 319 13.62 43.05 -6.88
C GLN A 319 13.77 41.97 -5.79
N TYR A 320 14.98 41.73 -5.30
CA TYR A 320 15.24 40.83 -4.17
C TYR A 320 14.62 41.35 -2.87
N GLN A 321 14.72 42.66 -2.58
CA GLN A 321 14.06 43.26 -1.42
C GLN A 321 12.52 43.24 -1.54
N GLU A 322 11.98 43.46 -2.74
CA GLU A 322 10.55 43.31 -3.03
C GLU A 322 10.08 41.85 -2.81
N ALA A 323 10.86 40.86 -3.24
CA ALA A 323 10.58 39.45 -3.00
C ALA A 323 10.57 39.09 -1.51
N GLN A 324 11.54 39.61 -0.73
CA GLN A 324 11.59 39.45 0.73
C GLN A 324 10.38 40.08 1.42
N GLN A 325 9.91 41.24 0.96
CA GLN A 325 8.67 41.85 1.47
C GLN A 325 7.44 41.02 1.11
N LEU A 326 7.34 40.51 -0.12
CA LEU A 326 6.24 39.62 -0.54
C LEU A 326 6.22 38.31 0.26
N GLN A 327 7.39 37.76 0.61
CA GLN A 327 7.50 36.58 1.47
C GLN A 327 7.05 36.88 2.91
N ALA A 328 7.47 38.01 3.49
CA ALA A 328 7.04 38.43 4.82
C ALA A 328 5.53 38.77 4.90
N ASP A 329 4.96 39.23 3.78
CA ASP A 329 3.52 39.47 3.60
C ASP A 329 2.69 38.18 3.38
N GLY A 330 3.31 36.99 3.35
CA GLY A 330 2.64 35.71 3.06
C GLY A 330 2.22 35.52 1.59
N LYS A 331 2.74 36.31 0.65
CA LYS A 331 2.38 36.31 -0.78
C LYS A 331 3.36 35.42 -1.57
N TYR A 332 3.49 34.17 -1.14
CA TYR A 332 4.59 33.27 -1.50
C TYR A 332 4.75 33.05 -3.01
N GLU A 333 3.67 32.91 -3.79
CA GLU A 333 3.74 32.68 -5.24
C GLU A 333 4.34 33.89 -5.97
N LYS A 334 4.08 35.10 -5.46
CA LYS A 334 4.65 36.36 -5.97
C LYS A 334 6.11 36.51 -5.57
N ALA A 335 6.47 36.12 -4.35
CA ALA A 335 7.86 36.07 -3.89
C ALA A 335 8.68 35.06 -4.72
N ILE A 336 8.20 33.82 -4.87
CA ILE A 336 8.78 32.77 -5.72
C ILE A 336 8.96 33.26 -7.16
N SER A 337 7.95 33.93 -7.74
CA SER A 337 8.05 34.48 -9.09
C SER A 337 9.17 35.51 -9.25
N LYS A 338 9.37 36.38 -8.24
CA LYS A 338 10.45 37.37 -8.21
C LYS A 338 11.82 36.70 -8.01
N TYR A 339 11.95 35.80 -7.04
CA TYR A 339 13.19 35.05 -6.81
C TYR A 339 13.60 34.23 -8.05
N LYS A 340 12.65 33.54 -8.72
CA LYS A 340 12.92 32.81 -9.97
C LYS A 340 13.37 33.74 -11.11
N SER A 341 12.87 34.98 -11.16
CA SER A 341 13.34 35.97 -12.15
C SER A 341 14.74 36.54 -11.89
N LEU A 342 15.33 36.26 -10.71
CA LEU A 342 16.66 36.72 -10.30
C LEU A 342 17.77 35.69 -10.49
N GLY A 343 17.45 34.42 -10.73
CA GLY A 343 18.42 33.33 -10.86
C GLY A 343 19.37 33.23 -9.66
N ASP A 344 20.65 33.04 -9.94
CA ASP A 344 21.75 32.81 -8.96
C ASP A 344 22.09 34.03 -8.07
N TYR A 345 21.23 35.04 -8.03
CA TYR A 345 21.46 36.24 -7.20
C TYR A 345 21.30 35.93 -5.71
N LYS A 346 22.43 35.84 -5.00
CA LYS A 346 22.51 35.49 -3.57
C LYS A 346 21.95 34.08 -3.29
N ASN A 347 20.90 33.98 -2.47
CA ASN A 347 20.29 32.75 -1.97
C ASN A 347 18.83 32.61 -2.43
N CYS A 348 18.49 33.09 -3.62
CA CYS A 348 17.12 33.00 -4.17
C CYS A 348 16.56 31.57 -4.16
N GLU A 349 17.37 30.56 -4.45
CA GLU A 349 16.97 29.14 -4.44
C GLU A 349 16.49 28.66 -3.06
N GLU A 350 17.30 28.88 -2.02
CA GLU A 350 16.96 28.59 -0.61
C GLU A 350 15.71 29.39 -0.17
N LEU A 351 15.56 30.65 -0.63
CA LEU A 351 14.37 31.45 -0.32
C LEU A 351 13.11 30.97 -1.07
N ILE A 352 13.25 30.43 -2.29
CA ILE A 352 12.16 29.77 -3.03
C ILE A 352 11.70 28.52 -2.28
N TRP A 353 12.64 27.67 -1.85
CA TRP A 353 12.37 26.49 -1.03
C TRP A 353 11.62 26.87 0.25
N GLN A 354 12.12 27.85 1.01
CA GLN A 354 11.45 28.37 2.22
C GLN A 354 10.04 28.94 1.93
N CYS A 355 9.81 29.57 0.77
CA CYS A 355 8.48 30.02 0.37
C CYS A 355 7.53 28.85 0.11
N TYR A 356 7.98 27.78 -0.54
CA TYR A 356 7.15 26.57 -0.74
C TYR A 356 6.81 25.93 0.61
N ILE A 357 7.77 25.76 1.52
CA ILE A 357 7.48 25.23 2.88
C ILE A 357 6.43 26.09 3.60
N SER A 358 6.63 27.41 3.61
CA SER A 358 5.72 28.35 4.30
C SER A 358 4.31 28.36 3.70
N MET A 359 4.19 28.10 2.39
CA MET A 359 2.92 27.95 1.69
C MET A 359 2.24 26.61 1.99
N GLY A 360 3.00 25.52 2.09
CA GLY A 360 2.51 24.22 2.54
C GLY A 360 2.02 24.24 3.99
N ASP A 361 2.75 24.93 4.88
CA ASP A 361 2.34 25.17 6.28
C ASP A 361 1.03 25.98 6.37
N GLN A 362 0.82 26.94 5.45
CA GLN A 362 -0.44 27.69 5.37
C GLN A 362 -1.60 26.80 4.89
N TYR A 363 -1.39 25.94 3.89
CA TYR A 363 -2.40 24.97 3.46
C TYR A 363 -2.75 23.98 4.57
N PHE A 364 -1.74 23.43 5.27
CA PHE A 364 -1.91 22.56 6.43
C PHE A 364 -2.74 23.21 7.54
N GLN A 365 -2.43 24.47 7.90
CA GLN A 365 -3.22 25.23 8.89
C GLN A 365 -4.68 25.46 8.47
N SER A 366 -4.96 25.52 7.17
CA SER A 366 -6.34 25.60 6.64
C SER A 366 -7.05 24.24 6.51
N LYS A 367 -6.43 23.13 6.95
CA LYS A 367 -6.83 21.73 6.68
C LYS A 367 -6.93 21.37 5.17
N ASP A 368 -6.30 22.15 4.29
CA ASP A 368 -6.26 21.93 2.83
C ASP A 368 -5.08 20.97 2.50
N TYR A 369 -5.15 19.78 3.08
CA TYR A 369 -4.00 18.88 3.23
C TYR A 369 -3.45 18.35 1.89
N ASP A 370 -4.31 18.13 0.88
CA ASP A 370 -3.85 17.69 -0.45
C ASP A 370 -2.93 18.74 -1.09
N LYS A 371 -3.30 20.03 -1.03
CA LYS A 371 -2.45 21.13 -1.52
C LYS A 371 -1.20 21.31 -0.68
N ALA A 372 -1.26 21.01 0.63
CA ALA A 372 -0.08 20.99 1.48
C ALA A 372 0.91 19.90 1.01
N ILE A 373 0.44 18.67 0.75
CA ILE A 373 1.25 17.57 0.23
C ILE A 373 1.87 17.93 -1.13
N ASP A 374 1.07 18.40 -2.09
CA ASP A 374 1.57 18.87 -3.40
C ASP A 374 2.66 19.95 -3.24
N THR A 375 2.44 20.90 -2.32
CA THR A 375 3.37 22.01 -2.08
C THR A 375 4.67 21.55 -1.39
N TYR A 376 4.60 20.58 -0.47
CA TYR A 376 5.78 19.99 0.17
C TYR A 376 6.57 19.10 -0.80
N ASN A 377 5.90 18.36 -1.70
CA ASN A 377 6.58 17.61 -2.76
C ASN A 377 7.39 18.55 -3.66
N ILE A 378 6.84 19.71 -4.05
CA ILE A 378 7.58 20.74 -4.82
C ILE A 378 8.78 21.30 -4.02
N ALA A 379 8.72 21.33 -2.68
CA ALA A 379 9.88 21.69 -1.85
C ALA A 379 10.94 20.56 -1.82
N ILE A 380 10.52 19.29 -1.74
CA ILE A 380 11.41 18.12 -1.80
C ILE A 380 12.14 18.03 -3.15
N ASP A 381 11.43 18.29 -4.26
CA ASP A 381 12.00 18.30 -5.62
C ASP A 381 13.11 19.36 -5.79
N LEU A 382 13.06 20.45 -5.03
CA LEU A 382 14.12 21.47 -4.99
C LEU A 382 15.26 21.09 -4.04
N LYS A 383 14.92 20.54 -2.87
CA LYS A 383 15.85 20.17 -1.80
C LYS A 383 15.16 19.19 -0.84
N ASP A 384 15.54 17.93 -0.96
CA ASP A 384 15.10 16.82 -0.11
C ASP A 384 15.58 17.04 1.34
N ASP A 385 14.63 17.07 2.28
CA ASP A 385 14.84 17.34 3.70
C ASP A 385 13.88 16.47 4.51
N GLU A 386 14.41 15.75 5.50
CA GLU A 386 13.65 14.77 6.30
C GLU A 386 12.44 15.39 7.01
N SER A 387 12.49 16.69 7.34
CA SER A 387 11.37 17.40 7.97
C SER A 387 10.17 17.61 7.04
N LEU A 388 10.34 17.52 5.71
CA LEU A 388 9.25 17.62 4.74
C LEU A 388 8.45 16.33 4.62
N HIS A 389 9.12 15.18 4.72
CA HIS A 389 8.46 13.87 4.81
C HIS A 389 7.62 13.77 6.09
N ASP A 390 8.13 14.31 7.22
CA ASP A 390 7.37 14.42 8.47
C ASP A 390 6.16 15.36 8.39
N LYS A 391 6.24 16.43 7.58
CA LYS A 391 5.09 17.31 7.30
C LYS A 391 4.04 16.64 6.40
N ILE A 392 4.46 15.88 5.39
CA ILE A 392 3.57 15.09 4.53
C ILE A 392 2.87 13.98 5.35
N TRP A 393 3.58 13.32 6.26
CA TRP A 393 2.97 12.36 7.20
C TRP A 393 1.90 13.02 8.07
N GLN A 394 2.16 14.23 8.61
CA GLN A 394 1.16 14.99 9.36
C GLN A 394 -0.07 15.35 8.50
N CYS A 395 0.09 15.66 7.21
CA CYS A 395 -1.03 15.87 6.29
C CYS A 395 -1.91 14.60 6.18
N TYR A 396 -1.32 13.42 5.96
CA TYR A 396 -2.08 12.18 5.87
C TYR A 396 -2.78 11.81 7.19
N CYS A 397 -2.12 12.01 8.34
CA CYS A 397 -2.76 11.90 9.65
C CYS A 397 -3.97 12.84 9.76
N GLY A 398 -3.82 14.11 9.33
CA GLY A 398 -4.90 15.11 9.34
C GLY A 398 -6.08 14.80 8.43
N ILE A 399 -5.85 14.21 7.24
CA ILE A 399 -6.90 13.71 6.35
C ILE A 399 -7.64 12.54 6.99
N GLY A 400 -6.90 11.59 7.60
CA GLY A 400 -7.50 10.47 8.33
C GLY A 400 -8.33 10.93 9.53
N ASP A 401 -7.84 11.93 10.29
CA ASP A 401 -8.56 12.54 11.40
C ASP A 401 -9.85 13.25 10.94
N LEU A 402 -9.85 13.92 9.77
CA LEU A 402 -11.07 14.48 9.17
C LEU A 402 -12.10 13.39 8.79
N HIS A 403 -11.65 12.28 8.23
CA HIS A 403 -12.54 11.14 7.95
C HIS A 403 -13.06 10.51 9.26
N MET A 404 -12.27 10.47 10.34
CA MET A 404 -12.75 10.06 11.67
C MET A 404 -13.78 11.02 12.25
N GLU A 405 -13.55 12.34 12.18
CA GLU A 405 -14.50 13.39 12.59
C GLU A 405 -15.86 13.24 11.86
N ASN A 406 -15.84 12.82 10.59
CA ASN A 406 -17.03 12.58 9.77
C ASN A 406 -17.66 11.18 9.94
N GLY A 407 -17.04 10.27 10.71
CA GLY A 407 -17.49 8.86 10.85
C GLY A 407 -17.20 7.96 9.63
N GLU A 408 -16.38 8.43 8.68
CA GLU A 408 -16.01 7.72 7.45
C GLU A 408 -14.85 6.73 7.68
N TYR A 409 -14.99 5.85 8.68
CA TYR A 409 -13.86 5.07 9.22
C TYR A 409 -13.07 4.25 8.20
N GLU A 410 -13.70 3.76 7.12
CA GLU A 410 -12.99 3.03 6.06
C GLU A 410 -12.05 3.94 5.24
N LYS A 411 -12.43 5.21 5.03
CA LYS A 411 -11.56 6.22 4.41
C LYS A 411 -10.44 6.61 5.37
N ALA A 412 -10.77 6.82 6.65
CA ALA A 412 -9.76 7.10 7.68
C ALA A 412 -8.69 5.99 7.73
N LEU A 413 -9.11 4.72 7.75
CA LEU A 413 -8.20 3.57 7.70
C LEU A 413 -7.33 3.58 6.44
N SER A 414 -7.90 3.80 5.25
CA SER A 414 -7.10 3.81 4.02
C SER A 414 -6.07 4.94 4.00
N THR A 415 -6.39 6.11 4.55
CA THR A 415 -5.45 7.22 4.71
C THR A 415 -4.39 6.93 5.79
N TYR A 416 -4.78 6.37 6.93
CA TYR A 416 -3.85 6.04 8.01
C TYR A 416 -2.85 4.93 7.61
N TYR A 417 -3.25 3.97 6.77
CA TYR A 417 -2.30 3.01 6.21
C TYR A 417 -1.27 3.68 5.29
N VAL A 418 -1.63 4.72 4.52
CA VAL A 418 -0.65 5.51 3.75
C VAL A 418 0.32 6.26 4.67
N ALA A 419 -0.16 6.81 5.78
CA ALA A 419 0.72 7.41 6.80
C ALA A 419 1.65 6.37 7.46
N ALA A 420 1.17 5.15 7.73
CA ALA A 420 1.99 4.07 8.27
C ALA A 420 3.04 3.56 7.25
N ASP A 421 2.69 3.44 5.97
CA ASP A 421 3.64 3.09 4.90
C ASP A 421 4.75 4.15 4.72
N LEU A 422 4.48 5.42 5.06
CA LEU A 422 5.48 6.49 5.10
C LEU A 422 6.33 6.47 6.38
N LYS A 423 5.70 6.33 7.55
CA LYS A 423 6.35 6.36 8.88
C LYS A 423 5.49 5.61 9.90
N ASP A 424 5.72 4.30 10.01
CA ASP A 424 5.13 3.43 11.03
C ASP A 424 5.60 3.82 12.44
N ASN A 425 4.67 3.90 13.39
CA ASN A 425 4.88 4.24 14.80
C ASN A 425 3.61 4.04 15.65
N ASP A 426 3.76 4.08 16.98
CA ASP A 426 2.67 3.86 17.94
C ASP A 426 1.49 4.85 17.78
N GLU A 427 1.72 6.10 17.35
CA GLU A 427 0.64 7.09 17.16
C GLU A 427 -0.25 6.74 15.97
N ILE A 428 0.35 6.37 14.82
CA ILE A 428 -0.44 5.98 13.65
C ILE A 428 -1.10 4.61 13.84
N GLN A 429 -0.45 3.68 14.52
CA GLN A 429 -1.07 2.40 14.85
C GLN A 429 -2.25 2.56 15.81
N GLU A 430 -2.18 3.49 16.78
CA GLU A 430 -3.32 3.80 17.65
C GLU A 430 -4.47 4.48 16.88
N LYS A 431 -4.18 5.39 15.95
CA LYS A 431 -5.18 5.96 15.02
C LYS A 431 -5.88 4.86 14.20
N ILE A 432 -5.13 3.88 13.69
CA ILE A 432 -5.67 2.70 12.99
C ILE A 432 -6.55 1.85 13.91
N ASN A 433 -6.10 1.56 15.14
CA ASN A 433 -6.84 0.77 16.12
C ASN A 433 -8.16 1.46 16.50
N LEU A 434 -8.12 2.76 16.78
CA LEU A 434 -9.30 3.57 17.11
C LEU A 434 -10.30 3.63 15.94
N ALA A 435 -9.83 3.69 14.70
CA ALA A 435 -10.68 3.62 13.51
C ALA A 435 -11.36 2.26 13.35
N LYS A 436 -10.61 1.15 13.51
CA LYS A 436 -11.19 -0.21 13.56
C LYS A 436 -12.22 -0.33 14.69
N PHE A 437 -11.91 0.19 15.88
CA PHE A 437 -12.79 0.09 17.05
C PHE A 437 -14.09 0.86 16.84
N ASN A 438 -14.03 2.09 16.32
CA ASN A 438 -15.22 2.87 16.04
C ASN A 438 -16.05 2.28 14.89
N TYR A 439 -15.42 1.66 13.88
CA TYR A 439 -16.12 0.88 12.85
C TYR A 439 -16.90 -0.28 13.48
N VAL A 440 -16.21 -1.17 14.21
CA VAL A 440 -16.83 -2.34 14.89
C VAL A 440 -17.96 -1.89 15.80
N LYS A 441 -17.72 -0.90 16.66
CA LYS A 441 -18.70 -0.35 17.60
C LYS A 441 -19.94 0.24 16.91
N THR A 442 -19.80 0.79 15.70
CA THR A 442 -20.91 1.34 14.91
C THR A 442 -21.70 0.23 14.20
N TYR A 443 -21.02 -0.68 13.52
CA TYR A 443 -21.61 -1.66 12.60
C TYR A 443 -21.79 -3.08 13.19
N GLN A 444 -21.52 -3.29 14.48
CA GLN A 444 -21.68 -4.58 15.20
C GLN A 444 -23.02 -5.31 14.99
N LYS A 445 -24.09 -4.58 14.63
CA LYS A 445 -25.42 -5.16 14.37
C LYS A 445 -25.56 -5.78 12.98
N ASP A 446 -24.71 -5.37 12.05
CA ASP A 446 -24.83 -5.70 10.62
C ASP A 446 -24.17 -7.05 10.28
N ARG A 447 -23.48 -7.65 11.27
CA ARG A 447 -22.88 -9.00 11.23
C ARG A 447 -21.99 -9.26 10.00
N THR A 448 -21.24 -8.25 9.56
CA THR A 448 -20.41 -8.37 8.35
C THR A 448 -19.01 -8.93 8.66
N ALA A 449 -18.43 -9.67 7.72
CA ALA A 449 -17.08 -10.25 7.89
C ALA A 449 -16.00 -9.18 8.22
N LYS A 450 -16.15 -7.93 7.77
CA LYS A 450 -15.22 -6.83 8.09
C LYS A 450 -15.33 -6.37 9.56
N VAL A 451 -16.53 -6.43 10.15
CA VAL A 451 -16.69 -6.24 11.60
C VAL A 451 -15.96 -7.33 12.36
N GLU A 452 -16.06 -8.59 11.91
CA GLU A 452 -15.41 -9.73 12.57
C GLU A 452 -13.89 -9.72 12.41
N GLU A 453 -13.39 -9.36 11.22
CA GLU A 453 -11.98 -9.08 10.92
C GLU A 453 -11.40 -8.03 11.89
N TYR A 454 -11.98 -6.82 11.90
CA TYR A 454 -11.49 -5.72 12.73
C TYR A 454 -11.67 -5.99 14.23
N MET A 455 -12.70 -6.74 14.62
CA MET A 455 -12.90 -7.15 16.00
C MET A 455 -11.88 -8.20 16.43
N SER A 456 -11.51 -9.15 15.55
CA SER A 456 -10.45 -10.13 15.78
C SER A 456 -9.08 -9.48 15.92
N ASP A 457 -8.75 -8.54 15.03
CA ASP A 457 -7.52 -7.73 15.11
C ASP A 457 -7.39 -7.05 16.49
N LEU A 458 -8.45 -6.35 16.91
CA LEU A 458 -8.50 -5.62 18.17
C LEU A 458 -8.47 -6.54 19.38
N MET A 459 -9.09 -7.72 19.32
CA MET A 459 -9.00 -8.76 20.35
C MET A 459 -7.57 -9.30 20.47
N SER A 460 -6.85 -9.49 19.36
CA SER A 460 -5.47 -10.01 19.36
C SER A 460 -4.50 -9.10 20.13
N ILE A 461 -4.66 -7.78 19.99
CA ILE A 461 -3.89 -6.75 20.72
C ILE A 461 -4.53 -6.35 22.05
N LYS A 462 -5.69 -6.92 22.41
CA LYS A 462 -6.48 -6.64 23.63
C LYS A 462 -6.86 -5.16 23.78
N TYR A 463 -7.30 -4.55 22.68
CA TYR A 463 -7.66 -3.14 22.63
C TYR A 463 -8.74 -2.76 23.65
N SER A 464 -8.64 -1.58 24.25
CA SER A 464 -9.52 -1.18 25.35
C SER A 464 -11.00 -1.18 24.95
N GLY A 465 -11.81 -1.95 25.70
CA GLY A 465 -13.26 -2.05 25.50
C GLY A 465 -13.74 -3.01 24.42
N ILE A 466 -12.86 -3.62 23.60
CA ILE A 466 -13.30 -4.56 22.55
C ILE A 466 -13.96 -5.82 23.13
N GLN A 467 -13.48 -6.32 24.27
CA GLN A 467 -14.02 -7.50 24.95
C GLN A 467 -15.52 -7.37 25.26
N GLU A 468 -16.00 -6.19 25.68
CA GLU A 468 -17.44 -6.01 25.94
C GLU A 468 -18.26 -6.05 24.64
N ILE A 469 -17.70 -5.59 23.52
CA ILE A 469 -18.37 -5.74 22.22
C ILE A 469 -18.37 -7.21 21.78
N TYR A 470 -17.24 -7.90 21.91
CA TYR A 470 -17.08 -9.33 21.59
C TYR A 470 -18.04 -10.21 22.39
N ASP A 471 -18.03 -10.08 23.73
CA ASP A 471 -18.93 -10.77 24.68
C ASP A 471 -20.40 -10.62 24.28
N ASN A 472 -20.82 -9.42 23.87
CA ASN A 472 -22.20 -9.13 23.49
C ASN A 472 -22.50 -9.54 22.03
N TYR A 473 -21.51 -9.54 21.15
CA TYR A 473 -21.65 -9.91 19.75
C TYR A 473 -21.90 -11.42 19.62
N TYR A 474 -21.09 -12.26 20.26
CA TYR A 474 -21.22 -13.73 20.22
C TYR A 474 -22.07 -14.31 21.36
N ALA A 475 -22.75 -13.46 22.15
CA ALA A 475 -23.64 -13.91 23.22
C ALA A 475 -24.69 -14.94 22.75
N TRP A 476 -24.77 -16.08 23.43
CA TRP A 476 -25.83 -17.06 23.19
C TRP A 476 -27.22 -16.47 23.44
N HIS A 477 -28.15 -16.84 22.56
CA HIS A 477 -29.55 -16.43 22.56
C HIS A 477 -30.44 -17.66 22.43
N VAL A 478 -31.60 -17.65 23.10
CA VAL A 478 -32.53 -18.77 23.07
C VAL A 478 -33.95 -18.25 22.87
N LYS A 479 -34.61 -18.68 21.78
CA LYS A 479 -36.06 -18.60 21.66
C LYS A 479 -36.64 -19.88 22.26
N ILE A 480 -37.59 -19.77 23.18
CA ILE A 480 -38.37 -20.91 23.69
C ILE A 480 -39.84 -20.69 23.33
N VAL A 481 -40.55 -21.76 22.98
CA VAL A 481 -42.02 -21.79 22.86
C VAL A 481 -42.58 -23.07 23.46
N ALA A 482 -43.82 -23.02 23.96
CA ALA A 482 -44.55 -24.16 24.49
C ALA A 482 -45.83 -24.43 23.68
N ASN A 483 -46.03 -25.66 23.20
CA ASN A 483 -47.27 -26.05 22.51
C ASN A 483 -47.53 -27.58 22.61
N THR A 484 -48.45 -28.11 21.80
CA THR A 484 -48.87 -29.52 21.81
C THR A 484 -48.43 -30.33 20.58
N SER A 485 -47.48 -29.82 19.79
CA SER A 485 -46.91 -30.47 18.61
C SER A 485 -45.46 -30.86 18.86
N GLU A 486 -44.98 -31.97 18.30
CA GLU A 486 -43.56 -32.36 18.37
C GLU A 486 -42.70 -31.62 17.32
N THR A 487 -43.33 -30.89 16.40
CA THR A 487 -42.70 -30.32 15.20
C THR A 487 -43.01 -28.84 14.96
N ASP A 488 -43.72 -28.15 15.86
CA ASP A 488 -43.99 -26.72 15.75
C ASP A 488 -43.03 -25.90 16.63
N TYR A 489 -41.94 -25.41 16.01
CA TYR A 489 -40.93 -24.55 16.64
C TYR A 489 -41.34 -23.06 16.63
N SER A 490 -42.56 -22.75 16.18
CA SER A 490 -43.02 -21.40 15.85
C SER A 490 -44.14 -20.89 16.77
N THR A 491 -45.21 -21.68 16.95
CA THR A 491 -46.39 -21.33 17.76
C THR A 491 -46.10 -21.47 19.25
N ASP A 492 -46.53 -20.48 20.02
CA ASP A 492 -46.44 -20.45 21.47
C ASP A 492 -47.86 -20.42 22.09
N MET A 493 -48.05 -21.04 23.26
CA MET A 493 -49.36 -21.25 23.87
C MET A 493 -49.34 -21.00 25.39
N ASP A 494 -50.16 -20.06 25.87
CA ASP A 494 -50.33 -19.83 27.31
C ASP A 494 -50.97 -21.00 28.07
N THR A 495 -51.81 -21.82 27.40
CA THR A 495 -52.71 -22.79 28.07
C THR A 495 -53.01 -24.05 27.27
N VAL A 496 -53.07 -25.21 27.96
CA VAL A 496 -53.47 -26.53 27.42
C VAL A 496 -54.34 -27.32 28.41
N SER A 497 -54.96 -28.43 27.99
CA SER A 497 -55.62 -29.37 28.91
C SER A 497 -54.59 -30.24 29.64
N ARG A 498 -54.90 -30.65 30.89
CA ARG A 498 -54.15 -31.66 31.67
C ARG A 498 -53.97 -33.00 30.95
N LYS A 499 -54.72 -33.24 29.87
CA LYS A 499 -54.69 -34.46 29.05
C LYS A 499 -53.61 -34.40 27.96
N ASP A 500 -53.26 -33.21 27.53
CA ASP A 500 -52.43 -32.98 26.34
C ASP A 500 -50.96 -33.32 26.64
N THR A 501 -50.21 -33.66 25.59
CA THR A 501 -48.74 -33.66 25.67
C THR A 501 -48.27 -32.24 25.39
N VAL A 502 -47.42 -31.71 26.28
CA VAL A 502 -46.70 -30.45 26.08
C VAL A 502 -45.32 -30.75 25.51
N PHE A 503 -44.92 -29.94 24.54
CA PHE A 503 -43.54 -29.84 24.08
C PHE A 503 -43.05 -28.42 24.34
N PHE A 504 -41.87 -28.30 24.94
CA PHE A 504 -41.09 -27.06 24.91
C PHE A 504 -40.03 -27.19 23.82
N HIS A 505 -40.00 -26.22 22.91
CA HIS A 505 -39.00 -26.13 21.85
C HIS A 505 -38.09 -24.95 22.14
N ALA A 506 -36.79 -25.21 22.31
CA ALA A 506 -35.77 -24.19 22.47
C ALA A 506 -34.84 -24.16 21.25
N THR A 507 -34.88 -23.05 20.50
CA THR A 507 -33.97 -22.77 19.38
C THR A 507 -32.80 -21.92 19.87
N LEU A 508 -31.58 -22.40 19.66
CA LEU A 508 -30.35 -21.68 19.96
C LEU A 508 -29.93 -20.79 18.80
N SER A 509 -29.34 -19.64 19.11
CA SER A 509 -28.51 -18.87 18.18
C SER A 509 -27.37 -18.13 18.88
N GLY A 510 -26.35 -17.74 18.14
CA GLY A 510 -25.14 -17.12 18.69
C GLY A 510 -24.04 -18.15 19.04
N GLY A 511 -23.13 -17.75 19.92
CA GLY A 511 -21.83 -18.41 20.10
C GLY A 511 -20.80 -17.97 19.05
N GLU A 512 -19.52 -18.19 19.35
CA GLU A 512 -18.42 -18.00 18.38
C GLU A 512 -18.53 -18.97 17.18
N PRO A 513 -17.88 -18.69 16.03
CA PRO A 513 -17.89 -19.60 14.89
C PRO A 513 -17.32 -20.99 15.24
N SER A 514 -18.17 -22.02 15.18
CA SER A 514 -17.90 -23.41 15.62
C SER A 514 -17.91 -23.66 17.14
N GLU A 515 -18.33 -22.69 17.96
CA GLU A 515 -18.52 -22.90 19.40
C GLU A 515 -19.56 -24.00 19.68
N GLN A 516 -19.40 -24.67 20.81
CA GLN A 516 -20.27 -25.74 21.26
C GLN A 516 -20.58 -25.61 22.75
N ILE A 517 -21.86 -25.37 23.06
CA ILE A 517 -22.36 -25.19 24.42
C ILE A 517 -22.91 -26.51 24.99
N MET A 518 -22.61 -26.78 26.26
CA MET A 518 -23.22 -27.88 27.02
C MET A 518 -24.41 -27.35 27.81
N LEU A 519 -25.51 -28.09 27.82
CA LEU A 519 -26.79 -27.59 28.33
C LEU A 519 -27.46 -28.55 29.31
N TYR A 520 -28.31 -28.00 30.16
CA TYR A 520 -29.30 -28.76 30.94
C TYR A 520 -30.58 -27.94 31.08
N TYR A 521 -31.70 -28.59 31.38
CA TYR A 521 -32.95 -27.89 31.69
C TYR A 521 -33.57 -28.31 33.02
N GLU A 522 -34.28 -27.36 33.64
CA GLU A 522 -35.16 -27.58 34.79
C GLU A 522 -36.60 -27.48 34.33
N ILE A 523 -37.43 -28.45 34.72
CA ILE A 523 -38.89 -28.37 34.60
C ILE A 523 -39.48 -28.26 36.01
N THR A 524 -40.29 -27.23 36.27
CA THR A 524 -41.06 -27.07 37.52
C THR A 524 -42.53 -27.33 37.24
N TRP A 525 -43.08 -28.37 37.85
CA TRP A 525 -44.49 -28.75 37.69
C TRP A 525 -45.44 -27.86 38.54
N PRO A 526 -46.75 -27.80 38.22
CA PRO A 526 -47.75 -27.07 39.02
C PRO A 526 -47.88 -27.49 40.48
N SER A 527 -47.27 -28.62 40.87
CA SER A 527 -47.08 -29.08 42.25
C SER A 527 -46.01 -28.31 43.04
N GLY A 528 -45.16 -27.52 42.37
CA GLY A 528 -43.94 -26.93 42.94
C GLY A 528 -42.73 -27.87 42.96
N SER A 529 -42.85 -29.08 42.40
CA SER A 529 -41.74 -30.03 42.30
C SER A 529 -40.94 -29.81 41.01
N SER A 530 -39.65 -29.49 41.14
CA SER A 530 -38.72 -29.43 40.01
C SER A 530 -38.05 -30.78 39.70
N GLN A 531 -37.69 -30.97 38.44
CA GLN A 531 -36.82 -32.05 37.95
C GLN A 531 -35.77 -31.44 37.01
N ILE A 532 -34.54 -31.97 37.04
CA ILE A 532 -33.42 -31.50 36.22
C ILE A 532 -33.04 -32.60 35.23
N TYR A 533 -32.80 -32.22 33.98
CA TYR A 533 -32.41 -33.10 32.89
C TYR A 533 -31.16 -32.55 32.22
N ASN A 534 -30.07 -33.32 32.27
CA ASN A 534 -28.87 -33.03 31.48
C ASN A 534 -29.15 -33.31 30.00
N LEU A 535 -28.52 -32.54 29.12
CA LEU A 535 -28.40 -32.90 27.71
C LEU A 535 -26.99 -33.48 27.53
N ASP A 536 -26.90 -34.75 27.17
CA ASP A 536 -25.64 -35.51 27.11
C ASP A 536 -24.79 -35.24 25.86
N SER A 537 -25.21 -34.27 25.04
CA SER A 537 -24.54 -33.79 23.83
C SER A 537 -24.23 -32.29 23.94
N THR A 538 -23.22 -31.85 23.20
CA THR A 538 -23.01 -30.44 22.89
C THR A 538 -23.99 -29.93 21.84
N TRP A 539 -24.25 -28.62 21.86
CA TRP A 539 -25.17 -27.92 20.97
C TRP A 539 -24.47 -26.72 20.34
N LYS A 540 -24.95 -26.26 19.18
CA LYS A 540 -24.35 -25.15 18.40
C LYS A 540 -25.40 -24.17 17.90
N ASP A 541 -24.97 -23.08 17.25
CA ASP A 541 -25.87 -22.16 16.53
C ASP A 541 -26.88 -22.89 15.64
N GLY A 542 -28.12 -22.40 15.61
CA GLY A 542 -29.24 -22.98 14.84
C GLY A 542 -29.77 -24.32 15.35
N SER A 543 -29.27 -24.85 16.47
CA SER A 543 -29.75 -26.13 17.02
C SER A 543 -31.12 -26.00 17.69
N ASN A 544 -31.96 -27.03 17.57
CA ASN A 544 -33.27 -27.11 18.22
C ASN A 544 -33.31 -28.23 19.26
N ILE A 545 -33.77 -27.90 20.46
CA ILE A 545 -33.95 -28.81 21.60
C ILE A 545 -35.46 -28.97 21.82
N THR A 546 -35.95 -30.21 21.87
CA THR A 546 -37.37 -30.52 22.13
C THR A 546 -37.49 -31.32 23.42
N ALA A 547 -38.24 -30.80 24.39
CA ALA A 547 -38.48 -31.45 25.68
C ALA A 547 -39.98 -31.75 25.87
N ARG A 548 -40.32 -33.04 26.02
CA ARG A 548 -41.70 -33.55 26.06
C ARG A 548 -42.16 -33.83 27.49
N PHE A 549 -43.34 -33.32 27.86
CA PHE A 549 -43.97 -33.53 29.17
C PHE A 549 -45.45 -33.89 29.04
N GLN A 550 -45.92 -34.85 29.84
CA GLN A 550 -47.33 -35.23 29.94
C GLN A 550 -47.60 -35.78 31.34
N TYR A 551 -48.81 -35.59 31.88
CA TYR A 551 -49.21 -36.29 33.09
C TYR A 551 -49.43 -37.79 32.81
N PRO A 552 -48.74 -38.72 33.51
CA PRO A 552 -48.92 -40.16 33.28
C PRO A 552 -50.35 -40.65 33.49
N ILE A 553 -51.11 -39.98 34.36
CA ILE A 553 -52.55 -40.15 34.53
C ILE A 553 -53.16 -38.75 34.68
N PRO A 554 -53.76 -38.16 33.62
CA PRO A 554 -54.28 -36.77 33.62
C PRO A 554 -55.26 -36.44 34.76
N LEU A 555 -56.04 -37.43 35.22
CA LEU A 555 -56.97 -37.28 36.36
C LEU A 555 -56.28 -36.89 37.68
N PHE A 556 -55.01 -37.23 37.85
CA PHE A 556 -54.23 -36.93 39.06
C PHE A 556 -53.23 -35.77 38.89
N GLY A 557 -53.09 -35.22 37.68
CA GLY A 557 -52.30 -34.02 37.43
C GLY A 557 -52.89 -32.79 38.11
N LYS A 558 -52.09 -31.76 38.40
CA LYS A 558 -52.60 -30.49 38.93
C LYS A 558 -52.83 -29.49 37.79
N GLU A 559 -53.83 -28.64 37.95
CA GLU A 559 -53.93 -27.41 37.14
C GLU A 559 -52.89 -26.40 37.62
N GLY A 560 -52.54 -25.45 36.76
CA GLY A 560 -51.56 -24.41 37.03
C GLY A 560 -50.32 -24.51 36.13
N LYS A 561 -49.26 -23.84 36.56
CA LYS A 561 -48.12 -23.46 35.71
C LYS A 561 -47.04 -24.56 35.66
N LEU A 562 -46.77 -25.09 34.46
CA LEU A 562 -45.57 -25.86 34.13
C LEU A 562 -44.52 -24.86 33.60
N THR A 563 -43.31 -24.84 34.16
CA THR A 563 -42.25 -23.87 33.79
C THR A 563 -40.98 -24.59 33.38
N PHE A 564 -40.47 -24.30 32.19
CA PHE A 564 -39.21 -24.79 31.64
C PHE A 564 -38.14 -23.70 31.73
N LYS A 565 -36.90 -24.08 32.07
CA LYS A 565 -35.73 -23.19 32.04
C LYS A 565 -34.56 -23.93 31.42
N LEU A 566 -33.88 -23.30 30.47
CA LEU A 566 -32.64 -23.79 29.86
C LEU A 566 -31.44 -23.06 30.48
N TYR A 567 -30.42 -23.82 30.84
CA TYR A 567 -29.20 -23.34 31.48
C TYR A 567 -27.97 -23.75 30.69
N ASP A 568 -26.96 -22.87 30.68
CA ASP A 568 -25.60 -23.25 30.35
C ASP A 568 -25.02 -24.12 31.48
N ARG A 569 -24.49 -25.29 31.13
CA ARG A 569 -23.90 -26.23 32.08
C ARG A 569 -22.52 -25.78 32.58
N SER A 570 -21.84 -24.89 31.86
CA SER A 570 -20.49 -24.41 32.21
C SER A 570 -20.50 -23.26 33.22
N THR A 571 -21.35 -22.25 33.01
CA THR A 571 -21.51 -21.10 33.93
C THR A 571 -22.63 -21.29 34.97
N ASN A 572 -23.57 -22.21 34.74
CA ASN A 572 -24.81 -22.36 35.49
C ASN A 572 -25.73 -21.10 35.40
N GLU A 573 -25.58 -20.25 34.39
CA GLU A 573 -26.50 -19.14 34.11
C GLU A 573 -27.72 -19.60 33.29
N VAL A 574 -28.86 -18.91 33.48
CA VAL A 574 -30.11 -19.17 32.73
C VAL A 574 -30.02 -18.51 31.36
N LEU A 575 -30.09 -19.30 30.30
CA LEU A 575 -30.12 -18.80 28.92
C LEU A 575 -31.52 -18.39 28.46
N GLY A 576 -32.55 -19.06 28.98
CA GLY A 576 -33.95 -18.76 28.69
C GLY A 576 -34.92 -19.51 29.59
N SER A 577 -36.15 -19.03 29.68
CA SER A 577 -37.23 -19.69 30.42
C SER A 577 -38.60 -19.38 29.83
N ASP A 578 -39.47 -20.37 29.79
CA ASP A 578 -40.84 -20.25 29.30
C ASP A 578 -41.80 -21.17 30.09
N SER A 579 -43.11 -21.06 29.88
CA SER A 579 -44.10 -21.72 30.73
C SER A 579 -45.53 -21.74 30.20
N ILE A 580 -46.20 -22.88 30.38
CA ILE A 580 -47.58 -23.12 29.97
C ILE A 580 -48.49 -23.47 31.16
N ILE A 581 -49.78 -23.13 31.08
CA ILE A 581 -50.76 -23.38 32.14
C ILE A 581 -51.67 -24.56 31.79
N PHE A 582 -51.56 -25.65 32.53
CA PHE A 582 -52.52 -26.76 32.49
C PHE A 582 -53.87 -26.36 33.10
N LYS A 583 -54.95 -26.62 32.35
CA LYS A 583 -56.37 -26.47 32.74
C LYS A 583 -57.14 -27.76 32.42
N ASN A 584 -58.47 -27.82 32.62
CA ASN A 584 -59.27 -29.03 32.32
C ASN A 584 -59.73 -29.14 30.86
#